data_AF-A0A8T9JBT9-F1
#
_entry.id   AF-A0A8T9JBT9-F1
#
_cell.length_a   1.000
_cell.length_b   1.000
_cell.length_c   1.000
_cell.angle_alpha   90.00
_cell.angle_beta   90.00
_cell.angle_gamma   90.00
#
_symmetry.space_group_name_H-M   'P 1'
#
loop_
_entity.id
_entity.type
_entity.pdbx_description
1 polymer ?
#
loop_
_entity_poly.entity_id
_entity_poly.type
_entity_poly.pdbx_seq_one_letter_code
_entity_poly.pdbx_strand_id
1 'polypeptide(L)' 'AAINSPSGFMKDFYNETYYDRIGEYMSEFSLTLLWSVSVSMFPFGGFIGSLMVGPLVNHLGRKGTLLFNNIFSIVP' A
#
# COMPACT_ATOMS: atom_id res chain seq x y z
N ALA A 1 6.77 1.23 10.28
CA ALA A 1 6.26 0.72 11.57
C ALA A 1 4.74 0.90 11.76
N ALA A 2 4.04 1.72 10.96
CA ALA A 2 2.62 2.03 11.16
C ALA A 2 1.67 0.82 11.04
N ILE A 3 2.00 -0.17 10.22
CA ILE A 3 1.14 -1.35 9.95
C ILE A 3 1.39 -2.54 10.88
N ASN A 4 2.35 -2.46 11.80
CA ASN A 4 2.69 -3.58 12.69
C ASN A 4 1.62 -3.78 13.78
N SER A 5 1.19 -2.69 14.42
CA SER A 5 0.19 -2.70 15.49
C SER A 5 -1.19 -3.19 15.02
N PRO A 6 -1.74 -2.75 13.88
CA PRO A 6 -3.04 -3.23 13.41
C PRO A 6 -2.98 -4.57 12.66
N SER A 7 -1.83 -5.24 12.59
CA SER A 7 -1.64 -6.43 11.74
C SER A 7 -2.59 -7.60 12.07
N GLY A 8 -2.94 -7.80 13.34
CA GLY A 8 -3.94 -8.79 13.76
C GLY A 8 -5.33 -8.44 13.20
N PHE A 9 -5.85 -7.26 13.55
CA PHE A 9 -7.15 -6.78 13.09
C PHE A 9 -7.28 -6.73 11.55
N MET A 10 -6.20 -6.41 10.83
CA MET A 10 -6.21 -6.39 9.38
C MET A 10 -6.30 -7.80 8.76
N LYS A 11 -5.62 -8.78 9.35
CA LYS A 11 -5.72 -10.17 8.90
C LYS A 11 -7.10 -10.77 9.21
N ASP A 12 -7.67 -10.42 10.35
CA ASP A 12 -9.06 -10.81 10.69
C ASP A 12 -10.03 -10.21 9.68
N PHE A 13 -9.89 -8.92 9.36
CA PHE A 13 -10.68 -8.27 8.33
C PHE A 13 -10.54 -8.92 6.94
N TYR A 14 -9.34 -9.37 6.56
CA TYR A 14 -9.14 -10.11 5.31
C TYR A 14 -9.89 -11.45 5.32
N ASN A 15 -9.90 -12.15 6.44
CA ASN A 15 -10.54 -13.44 6.59
C ASN A 15 -12.08 -13.31 6.59
N GLU A 16 -12.62 -12.33 7.33
CA GLU A 16 -14.05 -12.00 7.34
C GLU A 16 -14.54 -11.59 5.95
N THR A 17 -13.83 -10.67 5.28
CA THR A 17 -14.19 -10.23 3.93
C THR A 17 -14.17 -11.39 2.92
N TYR A 18 -13.25 -12.34 3.07
CA TYR A 18 -13.16 -13.51 2.20
C TYR A 18 -14.32 -14.49 2.46
N TYR A 19 -14.64 -14.71 3.73
CA TYR A 19 -15.80 -15.51 4.14
C TYR A 19 -17.12 -14.94 3.62
N ASP A 20 -17.33 -13.62 3.73
CA ASP A 20 -18.55 -12.97 3.24
C ASP A 20 -18.72 -13.09 1.72
N ARG A 21 -17.62 -13.24 0.97
CA ARG A 21 -17.63 -13.34 -0.49
C ARG A 21 -17.72 -14.76 -1.02
N ILE A 22 -17.09 -15.72 -0.33
CA ILE A 22 -16.89 -17.09 -0.84
C ILE A 22 -17.57 -18.15 0.05
N GLY A 23 -17.92 -17.80 1.30
CA GLY A 23 -18.54 -18.70 2.27
C GLY A 23 -17.55 -19.60 3.02
N GLU A 24 -16.24 -19.42 2.80
CA GLU A 24 -15.18 -20.22 3.40
C GLU A 24 -14.08 -19.32 3.98
N TYR A 25 -13.39 -19.78 5.02
CA TYR A 25 -12.24 -19.06 5.59
C TYR A 25 -10.98 -19.24 4.75
N MET A 26 -10.14 -18.21 4.73
CA MET A 26 -8.88 -18.22 3.99
C MET A 26 -7.86 -19.17 4.65
N SER A 27 -7.09 -19.89 3.82
CA SER A 27 -5.97 -20.70 4.34
C SER A 27 -4.89 -19.81 4.96
N GLU A 28 -4.19 -20.30 6.00
CA GLU A 28 -3.13 -19.52 6.66
C GLU A 28 -2.00 -19.09 5.70
N PHE A 29 -1.69 -19.95 4.72
CA PHE A 29 -0.70 -19.63 3.69
C PHE A 29 -1.16 -18.45 2.84
N SER A 30 -2.39 -18.50 2.32
CA SER A 30 -2.96 -17.41 1.51
C SER A 30 -3.06 -16.11 2.28
N LEU A 31 -3.46 -16.17 3.56
CA LEU A 31 -3.56 -15.01 4.44
C LEU A 31 -2.19 -14.36 4.68
N THR A 32 -1.18 -15.18 4.96
CA THR A 32 0.20 -14.72 5.16
C THR A 32 0.79 -14.14 3.89
N LEU A 33 0.52 -14.75 2.73
CA LEU A 33 0.94 -14.25 1.44
C LEU A 33 0.29 -12.90 1.12
N LEU A 34 -1.03 -12.79 1.29
CA LEU A 34 -1.76 -11.55 1.05
C LEU A 34 -1.26 -10.42 1.95
N TRP A 35 -1.07 -10.71 3.25
CA TRP A 35 -0.49 -9.74 4.18
C TRP A 35 0.94 -9.32 3.78
N SER A 36 1.77 -10.28 3.35
CA SER A 36 3.14 -10.00 2.88
C SER A 36 3.15 -9.12 1.63
N VAL A 37 2.20 -9.33 0.71
CA VAL A 37 2.02 -8.46 -0.46
C VAL A 37 1.61 -7.06 -0.01
N SER A 38 0.61 -6.93 0.88
CA SER A 38 0.18 -5.62 1.41
C SER A 38 1.33 -4.84 2.05
N VAL A 39 2.16 -5.50 2.86
CA VAL A 39 3.33 -4.88 3.52
C VAL A 39 4.42 -4.50 2.52
N SER A 40 4.69 -5.36 1.53
CA SER A 40 5.77 -5.15 0.55
C SER A 40 5.44 -4.11 -0.53
N MET A 41 4.16 -3.77 -0.73
CA MET A 41 3.77 -2.70 -1.65
C MET A 41 4.27 -1.31 -1.22
N PHE A 42 4.50 -1.07 0.08
CA PHE A 42 5.07 0.20 0.56
C PHE A 42 6.51 0.45 0.04
N PRO A 43 7.50 -0.42 0.31
CA PRO A 43 8.84 -0.24 -0.24
C PRO A 43 8.87 -0.32 -1.77
N PHE A 44 8.01 -1.13 -2.39
CA PHE A 44 7.89 -1.19 -3.85
C PHE A 44 7.40 0.13 -4.46
N GLY A 45 6.38 0.76 -3.86
CA GLY A 45 5.93 2.10 -4.25
C GLY A 45 7.02 3.16 -4.06
N GLY A 46 7.80 3.07 -2.97
CA GLY A 46 8.97 3.93 -2.75
C GLY A 46 10.05 3.77 -3.83
N PHE A 47 10.30 2.54 -4.28
CA PHE A 47 11.21 2.27 -5.40
C PHE A 47 10.74 2.96 -6.68
N ILE A 48 9.49 2.76 -7.09
CA ILE A 48 8.93 3.40 -8.30
C ILE A 48 8.94 4.92 -8.17
N GLY A 49 8.49 5.46 -7.03
CA GLY A 49 8.48 6.90 -6.78
C GLY A 49 9.87 7.53 -6.85
N SER A 50 10.90 6.81 -6.40
CA SER A 50 12.30 7.26 -6.48
C SER A 50 12.81 7.36 -7.92
N LEU A 51 12.36 6.48 -8.81
CA LEU A 51 12.71 6.54 -10.24
C LEU A 51 12.03 7.73 -10.95
N MET A 52 10.80 8.07 -10.54
CA MET A 52 10.03 9.15 -11.14
C MET A 52 10.47 10.56 -10.70
N VAL A 53 11.24 10.69 -9.62
CA VAL A 53 11.64 12.00 -9.07
C VAL A 53 12.42 12.86 -10.07
N GLY A 54 13.29 12.27 -10.88
CA GLY A 54 14.12 13.00 -11.85
C GLY A 54 13.27 13.70 -12.91
N PRO A 55 12.45 12.97 -13.68
CA PRO A 55 11.52 13.56 -14.64
C PRO A 55 10.57 14.58 -14.02
N LEU A 56 9.99 14.26 -12.85
CA LEU A 56 9.04 15.15 -12.16
C LEU A 56 9.69 16.48 -11.75
N VAL A 57 10.87 16.46 -11.15
CA VAL A 57 11.58 17.68 -10.72
C VAL A 57 12.07 18.48 -11.93
N ASN A 58 12.44 17.84 -13.03
CA ASN A 58 12.86 18.53 -14.26
C ASN A 58 11.68 19.24 -14.96
N HIS A 59 10.47 18.70 -14.90
CA HIS A 59 9.28 19.30 -15.52
C HIS A 59 8.52 20.26 -14.60
N LEU A 60 8.31 19.92 -13.32
CA LEU A 60 7.48 20.67 -12.38
C LEU A 60 8.31 21.57 -11.43
N GLY A 61 9.63 21.39 -11.39
CA GLY A 61 10.49 22.00 -10.38
C GLY A 61 10.29 21.39 -8.99
N ARG A 62 11.22 21.68 -8.06
CA ARG A 62 11.21 21.08 -6.69
C ARG A 62 9.92 21.37 -5.90
N LYS A 63 9.43 22.61 -5.94
CA LYS A 63 8.18 22.99 -5.26
C LYS A 63 6.94 22.40 -5.93
N GLY A 64 6.92 22.33 -7.27
CA GLY A 64 5.81 21.75 -8.03
C GLY A 64 5.67 20.25 -7.78
N THR A 65 6.78 19.51 -7.77
CA THR A 65 6.78 18.08 -7.41
C THR A 65 6.28 17.84 -5.98
N LEU A 66 6.65 18.68 -5.02
CA LEU A 66 6.15 18.56 -3.64
C LEU A 66 4.64 18.84 -3.56
N LEU A 67 4.12 19.85 -4.27
CA LEU A 67 2.68 20.10 -4.30
C LEU A 67 1.91 18.98 -5.00
N PHE A 68 2.41 18.48 -6.14
CA PHE A 68 1.84 17.36 -6.85
C PHE A 68 1.77 16.09 -5.97
N ASN A 69 2.86 15.79 -5.25
CA ASN A 69 2.89 14.67 -4.31
C ASN A 69 1.86 14.81 -3.18
N ASN A 70 1.65 16.03 -2.66
CA ASN A 70 0.62 16.26 -1.63
C ASN A 70 -0.80 16.07 -2.18
N ILE A 71 -1.08 16.53 -3.40
CA ILE A 71 -2.38 16.30 -4.06
C ILE A 71 -2.60 14.80 -4.23
N PHE A 72 -1.62 14.07 -4.78
CA PHE A 72 -1.71 12.62 -4.98
C PHE A 72 -1.87 11.84 -3.66
N SER A 73 -1.32 12.33 -2.56
CA SER A 73 -1.41 11.67 -1.26
C SER A 73 -2.77 11.83 -0.57
N ILE A 74 -3.57 12.83 -0.94
CA ILE A 74 -4.82 13.19 -0.23
C ILE A 74 -6.03 12.96 -1.13
N VAL A 75 -5.92 13.24 -2.43
CA VAL A 75 -7.01 13.08 -3.37
C VAL A 75 -7.16 11.57 -3.69
N PRO A 76 -8.34 10.98 -3.42
CA PRO A 76 -8.60 9.56 -3.68
C PRO A 76 -8.66 9.21 -5.17
#